data_AF-A0A256XQ19-F1
#
_entry.id   AF-A0A256XQ19-F1
#
_cell.length_a   1.000
_cell.length_b   1.000
_cell.length_c   1.000
_cell.angle_alpha   90.00
_cell.angle_beta   90.00
_cell.angle_gamma   90.00
#
_symmetry.space_group_name_H-M   'P 1'
#
loop_
_entity.id
_entity.type
_entity.pdbx_description
1 polymer ?
#
loop_
_entity_poly.entity_id
_entity_poly.type
_entity_poly.pdbx_seq_one_letter_code
_entity_poly.pdbx_strand_id
1 'polypeptide(L)'
;MKILNDTKNLKCDGAVKCIFNLNELDIKVYKELKKEKNIRADELAEILKKERSTVYRSLQKLTKCGICIKQTKNLEKGGYFHTYSCSGKLEIKKAAEECLEEWYNVVKKTLSQLNE
;
A
#
# COMPACT_ATOMS: atom_id res chain seq x y z
N MET A 1 -18.45 -25.98 -0.86
CA MET A 1 -18.18 -24.72 -0.15
C MET A 1 -17.45 -23.78 -1.11
N LYS A 2 -18.15 -22.84 -1.74
CA LYS A 2 -17.57 -21.87 -2.69
C LYS A 2 -17.64 -20.49 -2.06
N ILE A 3 -16.63 -20.15 -1.26
CA ILE A 3 -16.36 -18.77 -0.85
C ILE A 3 -15.15 -18.29 -1.65
N LEU A 4 -15.33 -18.19 -2.96
CA LEU A 4 -14.47 -17.42 -3.86
C LEU A 4 -15.39 -16.64 -4.80
N ASN A 5 -16.41 -16.00 -4.24
CA ASN A 5 -17.24 -15.09 -5.02
C ASN A 5 -16.45 -13.79 -5.23
N ASP A 6 -16.48 -13.32 -6.49
CA ASP A 6 -15.98 -12.04 -7.01
C ASP A 6 -14.52 -11.91 -7.48
N THR A 7 -13.79 -13.00 -7.73
CA THR A 7 -12.52 -12.89 -8.48
C THR A 7 -12.69 -12.79 -10.00
N LYS A 8 -13.91 -13.05 -10.51
CA LYS A 8 -14.21 -13.12 -11.95
C LYS A 8 -14.07 -11.79 -12.72
N ASN A 9 -13.82 -10.66 -12.05
CA ASN A 9 -13.57 -9.37 -12.70
C ASN A 9 -12.56 -8.49 -11.95
N LEU A 10 -11.52 -9.09 -11.37
CA LEU A 10 -10.43 -8.35 -10.72
C LEU A 10 -9.54 -7.68 -11.76
N LYS A 11 -9.86 -6.41 -12.11
CA LYS A 11 -8.86 -5.52 -12.72
C LYS A 11 -7.67 -5.37 -11.76
N CYS A 12 -6.46 -5.10 -12.27
CA CYS A 12 -5.23 -5.04 -11.45
C CYS A 12 -5.36 -4.18 -10.18
N ASP A 13 -6.02 -3.01 -10.28
CA ASP A 13 -6.26 -2.14 -9.13
C ASP A 13 -7.15 -2.80 -8.06
N GLY A 14 -8.13 -3.62 -8.45
CA GLY A 14 -8.97 -4.39 -7.54
C GLY A 14 -8.22 -5.53 -6.85
N ALA A 15 -7.29 -6.18 -7.56
CA ALA A 15 -6.44 -7.23 -7.00
C ALA A 15 -5.49 -6.65 -5.95
N VAL A 16 -4.82 -5.53 -6.27
CA VAL A 16 -3.97 -4.79 -5.33
C VAL A 16 -4.78 -4.33 -4.11
N LYS A 17 -6.00 -3.81 -4.33
CA LYS A 17 -6.87 -3.41 -3.22
C LYS A 17 -7.18 -4.58 -2.27
N CYS A 18 -7.52 -5.74 -2.82
CA CYS A 18 -7.87 -6.92 -2.02
C CYS A 18 -6.65 -7.51 -1.30
N ILE A 19 -5.55 -7.74 -2.01
CA ILE A 19 -4.33 -8.37 -1.48
C ILE A 19 -3.75 -7.55 -0.32
N PHE A 20 -3.65 -6.23 -0.49
CA PHE A 20 -3.07 -5.35 0.52
C PHE A 20 -4.12 -4.76 1.48
N ASN A 21 -5.37 -5.24 1.44
CA ASN A 21 -6.50 -4.78 2.25
C ASN A 21 -6.67 -3.24 2.24
N LEU A 22 -6.55 -2.62 1.06
CA LEU A 22 -6.57 -1.16 0.91
C LEU A 22 -8.00 -0.60 0.93
N ASN A 23 -8.19 0.51 1.63
CA ASN A 23 -9.45 1.25 1.58
C ASN A 23 -9.48 2.22 0.38
N GLU A 24 -10.60 2.90 0.16
CA GLU A 24 -10.75 3.86 -0.94
C GLU A 24 -9.76 5.03 -0.87
N LEU A 25 -9.40 5.47 0.33
CA LEU A 25 -8.41 6.54 0.51
C LEU A 25 -7.01 6.05 0.14
N ASP A 26 -6.62 4.85 0.56
CA ASP A 26 -5.34 4.24 0.21
C ASP A 26 -5.16 4.16 -1.31
N ILE A 27 -6.23 3.79 -2.03
CA ILE A 27 -6.23 3.75 -3.50
C ILE A 27 -6.11 5.15 -4.11
N LYS A 28 -6.76 6.17 -3.54
CA LYS A 28 -6.61 7.56 -3.99
C LYS A 28 -5.18 8.06 -3.78
N VAL A 29 -4.60 7.81 -2.60
CA VAL A 29 -3.19 8.12 -2.28
C VAL A 29 -2.26 7.44 -3.28
N TYR A 30 -2.46 6.16 -3.56
CA TYR A 30 -1.69 5.42 -4.56
C TYR A 30 -1.81 6.02 -5.98
N LYS A 31 -3.02 6.40 -6.41
CA LYS A 31 -3.26 7.00 -7.73
C LYS A 31 -2.59 8.36 -7.89
N GLU A 32 -2.58 9.19 -6.84
CA GLU A 32 -1.87 10.47 -6.87
C GLU A 32 -0.34 10.25 -6.84
N LEU A 33 0.16 9.31 -6.03
CA LEU A 33 1.58 8.93 -6.04
C LEU A 33 2.07 8.43 -7.40
N LYS A 34 1.20 7.85 -8.25
CA LYS A 34 1.56 7.44 -9.61
C LYS A 34 1.82 8.61 -10.56
N LYS A 35 1.23 9.78 -10.28
CA LYS A 35 1.37 10.99 -11.11
C LYS A 35 2.63 11.76 -10.73
N GLU A 36 2.98 11.74 -9.45
CA GLU A 36 4.09 12.52 -8.89
C GLU A 36 5.37 11.70 -8.77
N LYS A 37 6.53 12.32 -9.03
CA LYS A 37 7.83 11.62 -8.90
C LYS A 37 8.28 11.46 -7.46
N ASN A 38 8.06 12.48 -6.62
CA ASN A 38 8.37 12.51 -5.19
C ASN A 38 7.53 13.60 -4.53
N ILE A 39 6.69 13.25 -3.55
CA ILE A 39 5.78 14.19 -2.90
C ILE A 39 5.81 14.05 -1.38
N ARG A 40 5.60 15.15 -0.65
CA ARG A 40 5.49 15.14 0.82
C ARG A 40 4.06 14.82 1.26
N ALA A 41 3.92 14.34 2.49
CA ALA A 41 2.63 13.90 3.01
C ALA A 41 1.59 15.04 3.15
N ASP A 42 2.04 16.27 3.41
CA ASP A 42 1.20 17.47 3.48
C ASP A 42 0.79 17.98 2.11
N GLU A 43 1.70 18.01 1.13
CA GLU A 43 1.37 18.33 -0.27
C GLU A 43 0.30 17.37 -0.81
N LEU A 44 0.47 16.08 -0.55
CA LEU A 44 -0.50 15.07 -0.94
C LEU A 44 -1.86 15.23 -0.21
N ALA A 45 -1.83 15.71 1.03
CA ALA A 45 -3.03 15.99 1.81
C ALA A 45 -3.83 17.18 1.26
N GLU A 46 -3.14 18.21 0.79
CA GLU A 46 -3.75 19.35 0.09
C GLU A 46 -4.44 18.90 -1.21
N ILE A 47 -3.74 18.13 -2.05
CA ILE A 47 -4.30 17.58 -3.31
C ILE A 47 -5.56 16.75 -3.04
N LEU A 48 -5.51 15.89 -2.04
CA LEU A 48 -6.61 14.98 -1.69
C LEU A 48 -7.72 15.65 -0.87
N LYS A 49 -7.53 16.91 -0.45
CA LYS A 49 -8.42 17.64 0.48
C LYS A 49 -8.71 16.80 1.74
N LYS A 50 -7.64 16.29 2.35
CA LYS A 50 -7.70 15.45 3.57
C LYS A 50 -6.74 15.97 4.62
N GLU A 51 -6.94 15.52 5.85
CA GLU A 51 -5.96 15.78 6.91
C GLU A 51 -4.65 15.05 6.63
N ARG A 52 -3.54 15.74 6.89
CA ARG A 52 -2.19 15.19 6.78
C ARG A 52 -2.02 13.88 7.55
N SER A 53 -2.57 13.77 8.75
CA SER A 53 -2.52 12.56 9.59
C SER A 53 -3.16 11.36 8.89
N THR A 54 -4.26 11.59 8.17
CA THR A 54 -5.02 10.56 7.47
C THR A 54 -4.25 10.08 6.23
N VAL A 55 -3.72 11.00 5.43
CA VAL A 55 -2.85 10.66 4.29
C VAL A 55 -1.57 9.97 4.77
N TYR A 56 -0.99 10.41 5.88
CA TYR A 56 0.20 9.80 6.45
C TYR A 56 -0.04 8.33 6.86
N ARG A 57 -1.19 8.00 7.47
CA ARG A 57 -1.55 6.60 7.76
C ARG A 57 -1.62 5.74 6.50
N SER A 58 -2.24 6.24 5.44
CA SER A 58 -2.28 5.56 4.14
C SER A 58 -0.88 5.39 3.56
N LEU A 59 -0.03 6.43 3.60
CA LEU A 59 1.37 6.34 3.14
C LEU A 59 2.18 5.31 3.92
N GLN A 60 2.04 5.27 5.26
CA GLN A 60 2.70 4.26 6.09
C GLN A 60 2.29 2.84 5.69
N LYS A 61 1.00 2.63 5.47
CA LYS A 61 0.46 1.34 5.04
C LYS A 61 1.00 0.94 3.66
N LEU A 62 0.92 1.84 2.68
CA LEU A 62 1.46 1.60 1.33
C LEU A 62 2.97 1.35 1.34
N THR A 63 3.70 2.02 2.24
CA THR A 63 5.15 1.78 2.44
C THR A 63 5.40 0.38 3.00
N LYS A 64 4.63 -0.03 4.02
CA LYS A 64 4.73 -1.38 4.61
C LYS A 64 4.42 -2.48 3.59
N CYS A 65 3.48 -2.23 2.69
CA CYS A 65 3.13 -3.15 1.60
C CYS A 65 4.11 -3.13 0.41
N GLY A 66 5.19 -2.34 0.44
CA GLY A 66 6.14 -2.21 -0.67
C GLY A 66 5.60 -1.45 -1.89
N ILE A 67 4.42 -0.84 -1.80
CA ILE A 67 3.78 -0.07 -2.88
C ILE A 67 4.36 1.34 -2.99
N CYS A 68 4.81 1.88 -1.86
CA CYS A 68 5.38 3.22 -1.76
C CYS A 68 6.81 3.14 -1.22
N ILE A 69 7.68 3.99 -1.77
CA ILE A 69 9.04 4.18 -1.28
C ILE A 69 9.06 5.45 -0.45
N LYS A 70 9.51 5.35 0.80
CA LYS A 70 9.74 6.49 1.69
C LYS A 70 11.23 6.87 1.63
N GLN A 71 11.51 8.12 1.33
CA GLN A 71 12.86 8.68 1.35
C GLN A 71 12.96 9.78 2.41
N THR A 72 14.06 9.80 3.15
CA THR A 72 14.40 10.88 4.08
C THR A 72 15.38 11.81 3.40
N LYS A 73 15.03 13.10 3.33
CA LYS A 73 15.88 14.15 2.79
C LYS A 73 16.31 15.07 3.94
N ASN A 74 17.61 15.29 4.05
CA ASN A 74 18.19 16.20 5.04
C ASN A 74 18.20 17.62 4.47
N LEU A 75 18.01 18.61 5.33
CA LEU A 75 18.13 20.01 4.98
C LEU A 75 19.52 20.52 5.37
N GLU A 76 20.10 21.40 4.56
CA GLU A 76 21.46 21.93 4.77
C GLU A 76 21.63 22.65 6.12
N LYS A 77 20.55 23.27 6.63
CA LYS A 77 20.53 24.00 7.91
C LYS A 77 20.07 23.15 9.09
N GLY A 78 20.04 21.83 8.95
CA GLY A 78 19.55 20.89 9.94
C GLY A 78 18.05 20.55 9.77
N GLY A 79 17.66 19.40 10.32
CA GLY A 79 16.33 18.82 10.15
C GLY A 79 16.23 17.88 8.94
N TYR A 80 15.10 17.20 8.85
CA TYR A 80 14.79 16.29 7.75
C TYR A 80 13.31 16.33 7.39
N PHE A 81 13.00 15.96 6.16
CA PHE A 81 11.64 15.71 5.72
C PHE A 81 11.55 14.39 4.98
N HIS A 82 10.33 13.89 4.83
CA HIS A 82 10.06 12.67 4.10
C HIS A 82 9.35 12.96 2.80
N THR A 83 9.83 12.34 1.73
CA THR A 83 9.14 12.26 0.44
C THR A 83 8.73 10.84 0.17
N TYR A 84 7.66 10.70 -0.60
CA TYR A 84 7.04 9.45 -0.96
C TYR A 84 6.95 9.36 -2.48
N SER A 85 7.20 8.17 -3.02
CA SER A 85 7.08 7.89 -4.44
C SER A 85 6.48 6.50 -4.65
N CYS A 86 5.83 6.29 -5.80
CA CYS A 86 5.27 4.99 -6.15
C CYS A 86 6.40 4.02 -6.51
N SER A 87 6.36 2.81 -5.96
CA SER A 87 7.21 1.70 -6.41
C SER A 87 6.90 1.36 -7.88
N GLY A 88 7.87 0.77 -8.57
CA GLY A 88 7.67 0.30 -9.94
C GLY A 88 6.66 -0.85 -10.02
N LYS A 89 6.12 -1.10 -11.22
CA LYS A 89 5.08 -2.11 -11.44
C LYS A 89 5.56 -3.52 -11.09
N LEU A 90 6.83 -3.83 -11.35
CA LEU A 90 7.40 -5.15 -11.10
C LEU A 90 7.58 -5.38 -9.59
N GLU A 91 8.02 -4.37 -8.87
CA GLU A 91 8.18 -4.36 -7.42
C GLU A 91 6.83 -4.52 -6.72
N ILE A 92 5.81 -3.79 -7.17
CA ILE A 92 4.44 -3.93 -6.65
C ILE A 92 3.89 -5.33 -6.90
N LYS A 93 4.12 -5.89 -8.10
CA LYS A 93 3.71 -7.26 -8.42
C LYS A 93 4.38 -8.25 -7.47
N LYS A 94 5.71 -8.14 -7.28
CA LYS A 94 6.47 -9.02 -6.39
C LYS A 94 5.98 -8.92 -4.94
N ALA A 95 5.75 -7.69 -4.45
CA ALA A 95 5.20 -7.48 -3.11
C ALA A 95 3.80 -8.09 -2.94
N ALA A 96 2.98 -8.10 -3.99
CA ALA A 96 1.67 -8.72 -3.97
C ALA A 96 1.76 -10.27 -3.91
N GLU A 97 2.68 -10.86 -4.68
CA GLU A 97 2.95 -12.30 -4.67
C GLU A 97 3.49 -12.75 -3.29
N GLU A 98 4.43 -12.00 -2.71
CA GLU A 98 4.97 -12.25 -1.37
C GLU A 98 3.88 -12.16 -0.28
N CYS A 99 3.04 -11.13 -0.35
CA CYS A 99 1.93 -10.94 0.59
C CYS A 99 0.91 -12.08 0.53
N LEU A 100 0.60 -12.58 -0.67
CA LEU A 100 -0.28 -13.73 -0.87
C LEU A 100 0.30 -15.01 -0.26
N GLU A 101 1.59 -15.26 -0.49
CA GLU A 101 2.28 -16.44 0.03
C GLU A 101 2.35 -16.41 1.56
N GLU A 102 2.68 -15.26 2.15
CA GLU A 102 2.69 -15.08 3.61
C GLU A 102 1.30 -15.33 4.20
N TRP A 103 0.25 -14.73 3.61
CA TRP A 103 -1.12 -14.94 4.07
C TRP A 103 -1.54 -16.41 3.99
N TYR A 104 -1.26 -17.09 2.88
CA TYR A 104 -1.55 -18.50 2.70
C TYR A 104 -0.87 -19.36 3.78
N ASN A 105 0.41 -19.12 4.05
CA ASN A 105 1.16 -19.85 5.07
C ASN A 105 0.60 -19.62 6.48
N VAL A 106 0.24 -18.38 6.82
CA VAL A 106 -0.39 -18.05 8.10
C VAL A 106 -1.72 -18.78 8.25
N VAL A 107 -2.61 -18.67 7.27
CA VAL A 107 -3.92 -19.33 7.31
C VAL A 107 -3.76 -20.85 7.40
N LYS A 108 -2.88 -21.45 6.60
CA LYS A 108 -2.61 -22.89 6.64
C LYS A 108 -2.14 -23.35 8.02
N LYS A 109 -1.21 -22.60 8.63
CA LYS A 109 -0.72 -22.88 9.99
C LYS A 109 -1.84 -22.78 11.03
N THR A 110 -2.66 -21.73 10.97
CA THR A 110 -3.81 -21.60 11.87
C THR A 110 -4.82 -22.73 11.69
N LEU A 111 -5.13 -23.11 10.45
CA LEU A 111 -6.05 -24.22 10.18
C LEU A 111 -5.52 -25.56 10.72
N SER A 112 -4.21 -25.80 10.69
CA SER A 112 -3.63 -27.03 11.28
C SER A 112 -3.83 -27.14 12.79
N GLN A 113 -4.07 -26.03 13.49
CA GLN A 113 -4.33 -26.00 14.93
C GLN A 113 -5.80 -26.19 15.29
N LEU A 114 -6.73 -26.17 14.31
CA LEU A 114 -8.16 -26.35 14.56
C LEU A 114 -8.56 -27.81 14.81
N ASN A 115 -7.64 -28.76 14.64
CA ASN A 115 -7.87 -30.18 14.88
C ASN A 115 -7.30 -30.66 16.24
N GLU A 116 -6.83 -29.73 17.09
CA GLU A 116 -6.52 -29.94 18.51
C GLU A 116 -7.65 -29.37 19.38
#